data_AF-A0A970XA87-F1
#
_entry.id   AF-A0A970XA87-F1
#
_cell.length_a   1.000
_cell.length_b   1.000
_cell.length_c   1.000
_cell.angle_alpha   90.00
_cell.angle_beta   90.00
_cell.angle_gamma   90.00
#
_symmetry.space_group_name_H-M   'P 1'
#
loop_
_entity.id
_entity.type
_entity.pdbx_description
1 polymer ?
#
loop_
_entity_poly.entity_id
_entity_poly.type
_entity_poly.pdbx_seq_one_letter_code
_entity_poly.pdbx_strand_id
1 'polypeptide(L)'
;MTTPAAVDVGLAARVAATLTGLTALTALAIHLAAGAATRDLLGFGFGGVEPTFADAAAIFANNARVLAAVLVAAAGVRLGFAEAGDRWERAALTALRTVCDAVIVLGCTLHVLVIGAAFGAYGTRTLAATALHAPGELAAFSLALALYLRARRGAAGPTAFAATAGLALAALAVAALAETFAY
;
A
#
# COMPACT_ATOMS: atom_id res chain seq x y z
N MET A 1 14.35 -27.99 10.37
CA MET A 1 14.68 -26.65 9.81
C MET A 1 13.55 -26.26 8.87
N THR A 2 12.60 -25.45 9.33
CA THR A 2 11.52 -24.93 8.49
C THR A 2 12.11 -23.86 7.57
N THR A 3 12.10 -24.09 6.26
CA THR A 3 12.40 -23.08 5.26
C THR A 3 11.55 -21.84 5.58
N PRO A 4 12.14 -20.67 5.87
CA PRO A 4 11.34 -19.48 6.10
C PRO A 4 10.51 -19.22 4.85
N ALA A 5 9.18 -19.18 4.99
CA ALA A 5 8.29 -18.93 3.87
C ALA A 5 8.76 -17.67 3.12
N ALA A 6 8.98 -17.83 1.81
CA ALA A 6 9.49 -16.79 0.92
C ALA A 6 8.64 -15.51 0.96
N VAL A 7 7.37 -15.64 1.32
CA VAL A 7 6.39 -14.56 1.47
C VAL A 7 5.55 -14.84 2.72
N ASP A 8 5.32 -13.84 3.58
CA ASP A 8 4.42 -13.98 4.73
C ASP A 8 3.01 -13.50 4.35
N VAL A 9 2.29 -14.39 3.67
CA VAL A 9 0.92 -14.13 3.19
C VAL A 9 -0.03 -13.85 4.36
N GLY A 10 0.17 -14.50 5.51
CA GLY A 10 -0.67 -14.29 6.68
C GLY A 10 -0.52 -12.88 7.26
N LEU A 11 0.71 -12.34 7.31
CA LEU A 11 0.92 -10.96 7.70
C LEU A 11 0.36 -9.97 6.67
N ALA A 12 0.58 -10.21 5.38
CA ALA A 12 0.01 -9.38 4.33
C ALA A 12 -1.53 -9.35 4.39
N ALA A 13 -2.18 -10.50 4.58
CA ALA A 13 -3.63 -10.60 4.73
C ALA A 13 -4.16 -9.81 5.95
N ARG A 14 -3.46 -9.86 7.09
CA ARG A 14 -3.82 -9.05 8.27
C ARG A 14 -3.68 -7.55 8.01
N VAL A 15 -2.63 -7.13 7.32
CA VAL A 15 -2.45 -5.73 6.91
C VAL A 15 -3.60 -5.31 5.99
N ALA A 16 -3.89 -6.11 4.96
CA ALA A 16 -5.00 -5.86 4.04
C ALA A 16 -6.33 -5.73 4.79
N ALA A 17 -6.65 -6.70 5.66
CA ALA A 17 -7.88 -6.68 6.46
C ALA A 17 -7.97 -5.44 7.37
N THR A 18 -6.85 -5.03 7.96
CA THR A 18 -6.79 -3.82 8.81
C THR A 18 -7.08 -2.57 7.98
N LEU A 19 -6.41 -2.41 6.83
CA LEU A 19 -6.59 -1.27 5.95
C LEU A 19 -8.02 -1.23 5.40
N THR A 20 -8.56 -2.35 4.93
CA THR A 20 -9.94 -2.46 4.47
C THR A 20 -10.94 -2.09 5.57
N GLY A 21 -10.73 -2.60 6.80
CA GLY A 21 -11.59 -2.28 7.94
C GLY A 21 -11.59 -0.78 8.27
N LEU A 22 -10.42 -0.14 8.34
CA LEU A 22 -10.31 1.29 8.61
C LEU A 22 -10.92 2.14 7.48
N THR A 23 -10.71 1.74 6.22
CA THR A 23 -11.32 2.38 5.06
C THR A 23 -12.85 2.28 5.12
N ALA A 24 -13.39 1.11 5.45
CA ALA A 24 -14.84 0.89 5.59
C ALA A 24 -15.44 1.72 6.73
N LEU A 25 -14.77 1.81 7.88
CA LEU A 25 -15.20 2.66 9.00
C LEU A 25 -15.20 4.14 8.61
N THR A 26 -14.16 4.59 7.91
CA THR A 26 -14.09 5.97 7.40
C THR A 26 -15.21 6.24 6.40
N ALA A 27 -15.44 5.31 5.47
CA ALA A 27 -16.52 5.40 4.50
C ALA A 27 -17.89 5.51 5.18
N LEU A 28 -18.15 4.68 6.19
CA LEU A 28 -19.38 4.75 6.97
C LEU A 28 -19.54 6.11 7.67
N ALA A 29 -18.48 6.60 8.34
CA ALA A 29 -18.52 7.89 9.02
C ALA A 29 -18.80 9.05 8.03
N ILE A 30 -18.13 9.07 6.88
CA ILE A 30 -18.34 10.08 5.84
C ILE A 30 -19.75 9.97 5.25
N HIS A 31 -20.22 8.77 4.96
CA HIS A 31 -21.56 8.54 4.43
C HIS A 31 -22.64 9.12 5.36
N LEU A 32 -22.50 8.91 6.67
CA LEU A 32 -23.48 9.33 7.67
C LEU A 32 -23.40 10.82 8.01
N ALA A 33 -22.21 11.43 8.00
CA ALA A 33 -22.00 12.76 8.55
C ALA A 33 -21.72 13.86 7.50
N ALA A 34 -21.08 13.52 6.37
CA ALA A 34 -20.46 14.52 5.50
C ALA A 34 -20.53 14.21 4.00
N GLY A 35 -21.30 13.22 3.56
CA GLY A 35 -21.24 12.70 2.19
C GLY A 35 -21.37 13.76 1.10
N ALA A 36 -22.31 14.71 1.24
CA ALA A 36 -22.49 15.80 0.25
C ALA A 36 -21.28 16.75 0.21
N ALA A 37 -20.87 17.29 1.36
CA ALA A 37 -19.71 18.19 1.45
C ALA A 37 -18.42 17.50 0.96
N THR A 38 -18.26 16.21 1.24
CA THR A 38 -17.13 15.43 0.74
C THR A 38 -17.17 15.23 -0.78
N ARG A 39 -18.35 15.06 -1.39
CA ARG A 39 -18.47 15.04 -2.86
C ARG A 39 -18.04 16.36 -3.49
N ASP A 40 -18.45 17.47 -2.90
CA ASP A 40 -18.10 18.81 -3.39
C ASP A 40 -16.60 19.07 -3.27
N LEU A 41 -15.97 18.56 -2.20
CA LEU A 41 -14.52 18.67 -1.99
C LEU A 41 -13.71 17.76 -2.93
N LEU A 42 -14.14 16.51 -3.14
CA LEU A 42 -13.40 15.53 -3.94
C LEU A 42 -13.61 15.72 -5.44
N GLY A 43 -14.81 16.11 -5.87
CA GLY A 43 -15.11 16.44 -7.27
C GLY A 43 -14.86 15.30 -8.27
N PHE A 44 -14.90 14.03 -7.84
CA PHE A 44 -14.60 12.90 -8.73
C PHE A 44 -15.61 12.76 -9.87
N GLY A 45 -15.08 12.75 -11.09
CA GLY A 45 -15.82 12.39 -12.30
C GLY A 45 -15.72 10.89 -12.57
N PHE A 46 -16.83 10.29 -13.00
CA PHE A 46 -16.92 8.87 -13.38
C PHE A 46 -17.16 8.69 -14.88
N GLY A 47 -16.75 9.68 -15.69
CA GLY A 47 -16.82 9.58 -17.14
C GLY A 47 -15.69 8.68 -17.66
N GLY A 48 -16.00 7.79 -18.60
CA GLY A 48 -14.99 6.98 -19.26
C GLY A 48 -14.08 7.84 -20.15
N VAL A 49 -12.79 7.52 -20.16
CA VAL A 49 -11.79 8.08 -21.07
C VAL A 49 -11.28 6.93 -21.93
N GLU A 50 -10.96 7.19 -23.21
CA GLU A 50 -10.42 6.17 -24.09
C GLU A 50 -9.13 5.57 -23.50
N PRO A 51 -9.06 4.25 -23.28
CA PRO A 51 -7.96 3.65 -22.54
C PRO A 51 -6.71 3.49 -23.41
N THR A 52 -5.55 3.88 -22.89
CA THR A 52 -4.26 3.67 -23.57
C THR A 52 -3.24 2.98 -22.68
N PHE A 53 -2.28 2.27 -23.30
CA PHE A 53 -1.15 1.71 -22.55
C PHE A 53 -0.28 2.78 -21.86
N ALA A 54 -0.30 4.02 -22.36
CA ALA A 54 0.38 5.14 -21.72
C ALA A 54 -0.27 5.48 -20.36
N ASP A 55 -1.60 5.39 -20.27
CA ASP A 55 -2.33 5.60 -19.01
C ASP A 55 -2.03 4.49 -18.01
N ALA A 56 -2.04 3.22 -18.44
CA ALA A 56 -1.65 2.09 -17.59
C ALA A 56 -0.22 2.26 -17.05
N ALA A 57 0.71 2.69 -17.89
CA ALA A 57 2.09 2.95 -17.48
C ALA A 57 2.19 4.13 -16.50
N ALA A 58 1.38 5.18 -16.68
CA ALA A 58 1.32 6.33 -15.77
C ALA A 58 0.75 5.95 -14.39
N ILE A 59 -0.34 5.18 -14.37
CA ILE A 59 -0.96 4.63 -13.16
C ILE A 59 0.04 3.75 -12.42
N PHE A 60 0.65 2.78 -13.13
CA PHE A 60 1.69 1.93 -12.56
C PHE A 60 2.84 2.74 -11.99
N ALA A 61 3.39 3.70 -12.74
CA ALA A 61 4.52 4.52 -12.30
C ALA A 61 4.17 5.35 -11.07
N ASN A 62 2.96 5.91 -11.00
CA ASN A 62 2.52 6.68 -9.84
C ASN A 62 2.46 5.81 -8.58
N ASN A 63 1.79 4.66 -8.66
CA ASN A 63 1.68 3.74 -7.54
C ASN A 63 3.04 3.09 -7.18
N ALA A 64 3.88 2.82 -8.19
CA ALA A 64 5.19 2.22 -7.99
C ALA A 64 6.14 3.15 -7.24
N ARG A 65 6.03 4.48 -7.38
CA ARG A 65 6.80 5.44 -6.57
C ARG A 65 6.44 5.34 -5.08
N VAL A 66 5.15 5.22 -4.76
CA VAL A 66 4.69 5.06 -3.37
C VAL A 66 5.14 3.71 -2.82
N LEU A 67 4.98 2.64 -3.60
CA LEU A 67 5.44 1.30 -3.25
C LEU A 67 6.96 1.26 -3.03
N ALA A 68 7.72 1.91 -3.90
CA ALA A 68 9.18 1.99 -3.82
C ALA A 68 9.64 2.66 -2.53
N ALA A 69 8.95 3.70 -2.05
CA ALA A 69 9.28 4.33 -0.77
C ALA A 69 9.20 3.32 0.40
N VAL A 70 8.16 2.47 0.41
CA VAL A 70 8.02 1.40 1.42
C VAL A 70 9.10 0.33 1.28
N LEU A 71 9.41 -0.08 0.04
CA LEU A 71 10.46 -1.07 -0.24
C LEU A 71 11.87 -0.55 0.13
N VAL A 72 12.16 0.73 -0.14
CA VAL A 72 13.42 1.38 0.26
C VAL A 72 13.52 1.46 1.77
N ALA A 73 12.45 1.83 2.48
CA ALA A 73 12.41 1.79 3.93
C ALA A 73 12.67 0.37 4.48
N ALA A 74 12.08 -0.65 3.85
CA ALA A 74 12.30 -2.04 4.22
C ALA A 74 13.75 -2.48 3.99
N ALA A 75 14.35 -2.10 2.86
CA ALA A 75 15.74 -2.38 2.56
C ALA A 75 16.71 -1.69 3.52
N GLY A 76 16.49 -0.40 3.79
CA GLY A 76 17.33 0.39 4.70
C GLY A 76 17.33 -0.16 6.13
N VAL A 77 16.16 -0.48 6.66
CA VAL A 77 16.04 -1.10 7.98
C VAL A 77 16.70 -2.50 7.98
N ARG A 78 16.49 -3.32 6.94
CA ARG A 78 17.10 -4.66 6.85
C ARG A 78 18.63 -4.60 6.85
N LEU A 79 19.22 -3.74 6.01
CA LEU A 79 20.67 -3.62 5.86
C LEU A 79 21.29 -3.05 7.13
N GLY A 80 20.72 -1.97 7.66
CA GLY A 80 21.24 -1.32 8.86
C GLY A 80 21.33 -2.26 10.07
N PHE A 81 20.28 -3.04 10.35
CA PHE A 81 20.30 -3.98 11.47
C PHE A 81 21.29 -5.14 11.31
N ALA A 82 21.69 -5.49 10.08
CA ALA A 82 22.67 -6.53 9.83
C ALA A 82 24.11 -6.05 10.12
N GLU A 83 24.36 -4.75 10.06
CA GLU A 83 25.71 -4.17 10.07
C GLU A 83 26.06 -3.41 11.36
N ALA A 84 25.08 -3.07 12.21
CA ALA A 84 25.34 -2.29 13.41
C ALA A 84 26.14 -3.04 14.49
N GLY A 85 27.38 -2.59 14.70
CA GLY A 85 28.31 -3.09 15.70
C GLY A 85 28.21 -2.35 17.04
N ASP A 86 28.11 -1.02 17.02
CA ASP A 86 28.23 -0.20 18.25
C ASP A 86 26.95 0.51 18.71
N ARG A 87 27.07 1.33 19.77
CA ARG A 87 25.92 2.02 20.39
C ARG A 87 25.36 3.16 19.53
N TRP A 88 26.20 3.91 18.82
CA TRP A 88 25.73 5.07 18.06
C TRP A 88 25.05 4.61 16.77
N GLU A 89 25.55 3.54 16.13
CA GLU A 89 24.93 2.92 14.96
C GLU A 89 23.53 2.42 15.30
N ARG A 90 23.37 1.72 16.43
CA ARG A 90 22.06 1.25 16.89
C ARG A 90 21.10 2.41 17.20
N ALA A 91 21.60 3.51 17.75
CA ALA A 91 20.79 4.70 18.00
C ALA A 91 20.32 5.35 16.69
N ALA A 92 21.22 5.51 15.71
CA ALA A 92 20.90 6.05 14.38
C ALA A 92 19.86 5.18 13.65
N LEU A 93 20.00 3.85 13.71
CA LEU A 93 19.03 2.92 13.11
C LEU A 93 17.67 2.95 13.79
N THR A 94 17.65 3.13 15.12
CA THR A 94 16.40 3.30 15.86
C THR A 94 15.70 4.59 15.44
N ALA A 95 16.43 5.68 15.26
CA ALA A 95 15.89 6.94 14.74
C ALA A 95 15.37 6.78 13.31
N LEU A 96 16.15 6.18 12.40
CA LEU A 96 15.73 5.90 11.02
C LEU A 96 14.45 5.05 10.98
N ARG A 97 14.40 3.98 11.77
CA ARG A 97 13.20 3.14 11.89
C ARG A 97 11.99 3.95 12.35
N THR A 98 12.16 4.81 13.34
CA THR A 98 11.07 5.66 13.87
C THR A 98 10.55 6.61 12.79
N VAL A 99 11.44 7.23 12.02
CA VAL A 99 11.07 8.08 10.89
C VAL A 99 10.32 7.29 9.82
N CYS A 100 10.83 6.12 9.43
CA CYS A 100 10.15 5.24 8.48
C CYS A 100 8.76 4.80 8.99
N ASP A 101 8.65 4.42 10.26
CA ASP A 101 7.38 4.04 10.90
C ASP A 101 6.38 5.21 10.83
N ALA A 102 6.81 6.43 11.17
CA ALA A 102 5.96 7.61 11.13
C ALA A 102 5.50 7.95 9.70
N VAL A 103 6.40 7.93 8.72
CA VAL A 103 6.09 8.22 7.31
C VAL A 103 5.12 7.18 6.75
N ILE A 104 5.35 5.89 7.03
CA ILE A 104 4.46 4.81 6.56
C ILE A 104 3.08 4.91 7.20
N VAL A 105 3.01 5.13 8.53
CA VAL A 105 1.73 5.27 9.22
C VAL A 105 0.96 6.49 8.71
N LEU A 106 1.63 7.63 8.52
CA LEU A 106 1.02 8.83 7.95
C LEU A 106 0.50 8.56 6.53
N GLY A 107 1.31 7.93 5.67
CA GLY A 107 0.92 7.57 4.32
C GLY A 107 -0.29 6.63 4.29
N CYS A 108 -0.29 5.57 5.10
CA CYS A 108 -1.43 4.66 5.21
C CYS A 108 -2.69 5.39 5.73
N THR A 109 -2.54 6.26 6.72
CA THR A 109 -3.65 7.03 7.29
C THR A 109 -4.28 7.92 6.24
N LEU A 110 -3.47 8.66 5.48
CA LEU A 110 -3.96 9.53 4.40
C LEU A 110 -4.69 8.73 3.31
N HIS A 111 -4.16 7.57 2.89
CA HIS A 111 -4.83 6.73 1.89
C HIS A 111 -6.15 6.16 2.43
N VAL A 112 -6.17 5.65 3.65
CA VAL A 112 -7.40 5.18 4.32
C VAL A 112 -8.45 6.29 4.37
N LEU A 113 -8.04 7.51 4.72
CA LEU A 113 -8.94 8.66 4.81
C LEU A 113 -9.49 9.06 3.45
N VAL A 114 -8.64 9.21 2.44
CA VAL A 114 -9.04 9.63 1.08
C VAL A 114 -9.91 8.56 0.41
N ILE A 115 -9.48 7.30 0.44
CA ILE A 115 -10.21 6.18 -0.16
C ILE A 115 -11.53 5.97 0.58
N GLY A 116 -11.51 5.99 1.93
CA GLY A 116 -12.71 5.90 2.75
C GLY A 116 -13.68 7.04 2.46
N ALA A 117 -13.18 8.28 2.37
CA ALA A 117 -13.98 9.44 2.00
C ALA A 117 -14.63 9.28 0.61
N ALA A 118 -13.88 8.78 -0.37
CA ALA A 118 -14.41 8.49 -1.70
C ALA A 118 -15.54 7.44 -1.65
N PHE A 119 -15.34 6.33 -0.96
CA PHE A 119 -16.38 5.30 -0.78
C PHE A 119 -17.60 5.83 -0.02
N GLY A 120 -17.42 6.59 1.04
CA GLY A 120 -18.53 7.16 1.82
C GLY A 120 -19.33 8.20 1.04
N ALA A 121 -18.63 9.03 0.27
CA ALA A 121 -19.23 10.06 -0.58
C ALA A 121 -19.95 9.43 -1.77
N TYR A 122 -19.32 8.58 -2.57
CA TYR A 122 -19.87 8.14 -3.87
C TYR A 122 -20.45 6.72 -3.87
N GLY A 123 -20.23 5.94 -2.81
CA GLY A 123 -20.86 4.64 -2.59
C GLY A 123 -20.59 3.64 -3.71
N THR A 124 -21.67 3.12 -4.30
CA THR A 124 -21.62 2.10 -5.36
C THR A 124 -20.89 2.55 -6.62
N ARG A 125 -20.83 3.86 -6.90
CA ARG A 125 -20.08 4.38 -8.06
C ARG A 125 -18.58 4.17 -7.89
N THR A 126 -18.03 4.48 -6.72
CA THR A 126 -16.61 4.20 -6.43
C THR A 126 -16.34 2.70 -6.35
N LEU A 127 -17.26 1.91 -5.79
CA LEU A 127 -17.13 0.45 -5.81
C LEU A 127 -17.03 -0.09 -7.23
N ALA A 128 -17.95 0.28 -8.11
CA ALA A 128 -17.93 -0.15 -9.51
C ALA A 128 -16.66 0.31 -10.22
N ALA A 129 -16.24 1.56 -10.01
CA ALA A 129 -15.05 2.15 -10.63
C ALA A 129 -13.72 1.63 -10.07
N THR A 130 -13.71 0.81 -9.02
CA THR A 130 -12.47 0.29 -8.43
C THR A 130 -12.43 -1.23 -8.26
N ALA A 131 -13.56 -1.92 -8.45
CA ALA A 131 -13.70 -3.35 -8.16
C ALA A 131 -12.65 -4.23 -8.84
N LEU A 132 -12.21 -3.86 -10.05
CA LEU A 132 -11.34 -4.70 -10.88
C LEU A 132 -9.84 -4.50 -10.58
N HIS A 133 -9.43 -3.36 -10.01
CA HIS A 133 -8.02 -3.08 -9.72
C HIS A 133 -7.70 -2.96 -8.23
N ALA A 134 -8.63 -2.47 -7.40
CA ALA A 134 -8.40 -2.27 -5.97
C ALA A 134 -7.90 -3.52 -5.22
N PRO A 135 -8.38 -4.75 -5.50
CA PRO A 135 -7.81 -5.94 -4.86
C PRO A 135 -6.32 -6.14 -5.16
N GLY A 136 -5.89 -5.85 -6.40
CA GLY A 136 -4.50 -5.97 -6.83
C GLY A 136 -3.61 -4.90 -6.17
N GLU A 137 -4.08 -3.65 -6.10
CA GLU A 137 -3.37 -2.59 -5.39
C GLU A 137 -3.25 -2.88 -3.89
N LEU A 138 -4.34 -3.30 -3.25
CA LEU A 138 -4.35 -3.67 -1.84
C LEU A 138 -3.38 -4.82 -1.56
N ALA A 139 -3.34 -5.82 -2.43
CA ALA A 139 -2.37 -6.92 -2.33
C ALA A 139 -0.93 -6.41 -2.45
N ALA A 140 -0.64 -5.57 -3.45
CA ALA A 140 0.70 -4.99 -3.66
C ALA A 140 1.20 -4.23 -2.42
N PHE A 141 0.40 -3.29 -1.92
CA PHE A 141 0.77 -2.48 -0.76
C PHE A 141 0.83 -3.31 0.53
N SER A 142 -0.08 -4.27 0.72
CA SER A 142 -0.06 -5.13 1.91
C SER A 142 1.15 -6.05 1.94
N LEU A 143 1.61 -6.54 0.78
CA LEU A 143 2.86 -7.31 0.66
C LEU A 143 4.08 -6.45 1.00
N ALA A 144 4.17 -5.23 0.48
CA ALA A 144 5.28 -4.32 0.78
C ALA A 144 5.31 -3.91 2.26
N LEU A 145 4.15 -3.63 2.85
CA LEU A 145 4.04 -3.34 4.28
C LEU A 145 4.41 -4.55 5.13
N ALA A 146 3.93 -5.75 4.79
CA ALA A 146 4.34 -6.98 5.49
C ALA A 146 5.85 -7.22 5.40
N LEU A 147 6.46 -6.94 4.25
CA LEU A 147 7.91 -7.02 4.07
C LEU A 147 8.64 -6.03 4.99
N TYR A 148 8.18 -4.78 5.05
CA TYR A 148 8.71 -3.77 5.96
C TYR A 148 8.61 -4.22 7.43
N LEU A 149 7.43 -4.70 7.86
CA LEU A 149 7.20 -5.21 9.22
C LEU A 149 8.14 -6.39 9.56
N ARG A 150 8.41 -7.29 8.61
CA ARG A 150 9.38 -8.39 8.76
C ARG A 150 10.82 -7.88 8.84
N ALA A 151 11.20 -6.94 7.98
CA ALA A 151 12.53 -6.33 7.97
C ALA A 151 12.85 -5.68 9.31
N ARG A 152 11.91 -4.94 9.92
CA ARG A 152 12.05 -4.37 11.27
C ARG A 152 12.32 -5.38 12.39
N ARG A 153 11.98 -6.66 12.17
CA ARG A 153 12.19 -7.75 13.13
C ARG A 153 13.42 -8.60 12.80
N GLY A 154 14.21 -8.20 11.79
CA GLY A 154 15.34 -9.00 11.29
C GLY A 154 14.92 -10.29 10.57
N ALA A 155 13.64 -10.44 10.21
CA ALA A 155 13.05 -11.69 9.73
C ALA A 155 12.83 -11.72 8.20
N ALA A 156 13.57 -10.89 7.45
CA ALA A 156 13.47 -10.76 6.00
C ALA A 156 14.81 -11.12 5.32
N GLY A 157 14.99 -12.40 4.98
CA GLY A 157 16.13 -12.85 4.18
C GLY A 157 16.11 -12.29 2.76
N PRO A 158 17.24 -12.20 2.05
CA PRO A 158 17.37 -11.54 0.75
C PRO A 158 16.45 -12.16 -0.32
N THR A 159 16.36 -13.50 -0.37
CA THR A 159 15.48 -14.20 -1.31
C THR A 159 14.00 -13.90 -1.05
N ALA A 160 13.57 -13.92 0.22
CA ALA A 160 12.20 -13.61 0.61
C ALA A 160 11.85 -12.13 0.32
N PHE A 161 12.83 -11.24 0.50
CA PHE A 161 12.70 -9.83 0.15
C PHE A 161 12.45 -9.66 -1.35
N ALA A 162 13.33 -10.23 -2.19
CA ALA A 162 13.21 -10.13 -3.64
C ALA A 162 11.90 -10.73 -4.15
N ALA A 163 11.51 -11.91 -3.63
CA ALA A 163 10.25 -12.55 -4.00
C ALA A 163 9.03 -11.70 -3.63
N THR A 164 8.98 -11.16 -2.40
CA THR A 164 7.85 -10.35 -1.94
C THR A 164 7.77 -9.02 -2.70
N ALA A 165 8.91 -8.37 -2.96
CA ALA A 165 8.96 -7.14 -3.75
C ALA A 165 8.52 -7.37 -5.20
N GLY A 166 8.98 -8.47 -5.82
CA GLY A 166 8.57 -8.86 -7.18
C GLY A 166 7.07 -9.15 -7.28
N LEU A 167 6.50 -9.87 -6.32
CA LEU A 167 5.05 -10.12 -6.27
C LEU A 167 4.24 -8.84 -6.06
N ALA A 168 4.72 -7.92 -5.22
CA ALA A 168 4.06 -6.64 -5.02
C ALA A 168 4.05 -5.80 -6.32
N LEU A 169 5.17 -5.74 -7.03
CA LEU A 169 5.26 -5.06 -8.33
C LEU A 169 4.39 -5.71 -9.40
N ALA A 170 4.35 -7.05 -9.44
CA ALA A 170 3.51 -7.78 -10.39
C ALA A 170 2.01 -7.55 -10.12
N ALA A 171 1.59 -7.61 -8.85
CA ALA A 171 0.22 -7.31 -8.46
C ALA A 171 -0.18 -5.87 -8.85
N LEU A 172 0.74 -4.92 -8.67
CA LEU A 172 0.51 -3.53 -9.05
C LEU A 172 0.43 -3.32 -10.57
N ALA A 173 1.27 -4.02 -11.35
CA ALA A 173 1.20 -3.97 -12.80
C ALA A 173 -0.13 -4.53 -13.33
N VAL A 174 -0.59 -5.65 -12.76
CA VAL A 174 -1.91 -6.22 -13.09
C VAL A 174 -3.03 -5.26 -12.70
N ALA A 175 -2.95 -4.62 -11.53
CA ALA A 175 -3.93 -3.62 -11.11
C ALA A 175 -4.00 -2.43 -12.06
N ALA A 176 -2.85 -1.87 -12.47
CA ALA A 176 -2.82 -0.74 -13.40
C ALA A 176 -3.41 -1.08 -14.78
N LEU A 177 -3.16 -2.30 -15.28
CA LEU A 177 -3.80 -2.79 -16.51
C LEU A 177 -5.31 -2.96 -16.34
N ALA A 178 -5.75 -3.50 -15.19
CA ALA A 178 -7.18 -3.66 -14.90
C ALA A 178 -7.89 -2.31 -14.75
N GLU A 179 -7.25 -1.32 -14.12
CA GLU A 179 -7.79 0.03 -13.98
C GLU A 179 -7.98 0.70 -15.34
N THR A 180 -7.08 0.42 -16.30
CA THR A 180 -7.10 1.04 -17.62
C THR A 180 -8.06 0.34 -18.58
N PHE A 181 -8.04 -0.99 -18.66
CA PHE A 181 -8.68 -1.72 -19.77
C PHE A 181 -9.95 -2.50 -19.40
N ALA A 182 -10.36 -2.49 -18.13
CA ALA A 182 -11.49 -3.30 -17.69
C ALA A 182 -12.83 -2.56 -17.67
N TYR A 183 -12.90 -1.38 -18.32
CA TYR A 183 -14.09 -0.52 -18.43
C TYR A 183 -14.52 -0.30 -19.87
#